data_AF-V8QY53-F1
#
_entry.id   AF-V8QY53-F1
#
_cell.length_a   1.000
_cell.length_b   1.000
_cell.length_c   1.000
_cell.angle_alpha   90.00
_cell.angle_beta   90.00
_cell.angle_gamma   90.00
#
_symmetry.space_group_name_H-M   'P 1'
#
loop_
_entity.id
_entity.type
_entity.pdbx_description
1 polymer ?
#
loop_
_entity_poly.entity_id
_entity_poly.type
_entity_poly.pdbx_seq_one_letter_code
_entity_poly.pdbx_strand_id
1 'polypeptide(L)'
;MQYWWVNQNQTYEHEVSGGYLWSPKTKANGARNHFYDTMTRVAPGDVIFSFSDTYIKAIGIASDTYQSASKPSEFGTAGANWTNEGWYVPVSFKELDSPIRPKDHMDRLAPLLPSKYSPLQENGNGNQGVYLAGVPHNFAQELVMLLNGQVQSIRADTSYTSEADDTIAIDGLLHDEMLLTTQRAQLIQARIGQGLFRSRVAALEPCCRITGIIDSRFLIASHIKPWSKSNNIEKLDGHNGLLLAPHIDRLFDKGYITFENDGQLRVSRNLPAEIYQAWNLTGLIAAKPFARQQQNYMAYHRSVVFQEA
;
A
#
# COMPACT_ATOMS: atom_id res chain seq x y z
N MET A 1 -10.20 -3.40 20.07
CA MET A 1 -10.25 -3.92 18.70
C MET A 1 -11.70 -3.93 18.23
N GLN A 2 -11.99 -3.11 17.24
CA GLN A 2 -13.25 -3.03 16.52
C GLN A 2 -13.10 -3.64 15.12
N TYR A 3 -14.23 -3.84 14.47
CA TYR A 3 -14.30 -4.31 13.08
C TYR A 3 -14.98 -3.26 12.21
N TRP A 4 -14.43 -3.09 11.02
CA TRP A 4 -14.89 -2.11 10.05
C TRP A 4 -15.11 -2.76 8.69
N TRP A 5 -16.06 -2.23 7.95
CA TRP A 5 -16.32 -2.60 6.56
C TRP A 5 -16.13 -1.36 5.71
N VAL A 6 -15.26 -1.44 4.71
CA VAL A 6 -15.06 -0.34 3.76
C VAL A 6 -15.54 -0.74 2.36
N ASN A 7 -16.36 0.10 1.73
CA ASN A 7 -16.75 -0.05 0.33
C ASN A 7 -15.80 0.77 -0.56
N GLN A 8 -14.98 0.09 -1.36
CA GLN A 8 -13.91 0.71 -2.15
C GLN A 8 -14.07 0.52 -3.67
N ASN A 9 -15.29 0.28 -4.17
CA ASN A 9 -15.52 0.03 -5.61
C ASN A 9 -14.89 1.06 -6.58
N GLN A 10 -14.69 2.31 -6.14
CA GLN A 10 -14.11 3.38 -6.98
C GLN A 10 -12.59 3.54 -6.81
N THR A 11 -12.04 3.08 -5.70
CA THR A 11 -10.69 3.48 -5.22
C THR A 11 -9.90 2.32 -4.62
N TYR A 12 -10.39 1.08 -4.76
CA TYR A 12 -9.79 -0.14 -4.21
C TYR A 12 -8.30 -0.24 -4.55
N GLU A 13 -7.94 -0.15 -5.82
CA GLU A 13 -6.54 -0.28 -6.23
C GLU A 13 -5.66 0.83 -5.65
N HIS A 14 -6.18 2.05 -5.46
CA HIS A 14 -5.41 3.14 -4.87
C HIS A 14 -5.23 2.95 -3.36
N GLU A 15 -6.31 2.63 -2.66
CA GLU A 15 -6.34 2.55 -1.20
C GLU A 15 -5.66 1.30 -0.67
N VAL A 16 -5.96 0.13 -1.23
CA VAL A 16 -5.36 -1.15 -0.80
C VAL A 16 -3.88 -1.17 -1.09
N SER A 17 -3.50 -0.75 -2.29
CA SER A 17 -2.09 -0.76 -2.70
C SER A 17 -1.29 0.37 -2.05
N GLY A 18 -1.93 1.52 -1.78
CA GLY A 18 -1.33 2.64 -1.07
C GLY A 18 -1.27 2.47 0.45
N GLY A 19 -1.98 1.49 1.00
CA GLY A 19 -1.98 1.19 2.44
C GLY A 19 -2.74 2.22 3.27
N TYR A 20 -3.94 2.62 2.83
CA TYR A 20 -4.73 3.62 3.56
C TYR A 20 -6.22 3.56 3.28
N LEU A 21 -7.00 4.21 4.14
CA LEU A 21 -8.37 4.67 3.86
C LEU A 21 -8.39 6.18 3.71
N TRP A 22 -9.24 6.69 2.83
CA TRP A 22 -9.49 8.12 2.70
C TRP A 22 -10.97 8.43 2.41
N SER A 23 -11.54 9.38 3.14
CA SER A 23 -12.87 9.92 2.84
C SER A 23 -12.87 11.44 2.95
N PRO A 24 -13.77 12.16 2.26
CA PRO A 24 -13.98 13.57 2.57
C PRO A 24 -14.56 13.71 3.98
N LYS A 25 -14.40 14.89 4.61
CA LYS A 25 -15.01 15.15 5.94
C LYS A 25 -16.52 15.36 5.86
N THR A 26 -17.00 15.92 4.74
CA THR A 26 -18.41 16.20 4.49
C THR A 26 -18.81 15.74 3.09
N LYS A 27 -20.10 15.73 2.79
CA LYS A 27 -20.59 15.61 1.41
C LYS A 27 -20.23 16.87 0.60
N ALA A 28 -20.36 16.79 -0.72
CA ALA A 28 -20.10 17.92 -1.62
C ALA A 28 -20.90 19.18 -1.29
N ASN A 29 -22.12 19.02 -0.75
CA ASN A 29 -22.99 20.12 -0.32
C ASN A 29 -22.71 20.60 1.12
N GLY A 30 -21.61 20.17 1.74
CA GLY A 30 -21.24 20.50 3.13
C GLY A 30 -22.01 19.73 4.21
N ALA A 31 -22.99 18.90 3.86
CA ALA A 31 -23.73 18.12 4.85
C ALA A 31 -22.86 17.03 5.49
N ARG A 32 -23.10 16.73 6.78
CA ARG A 32 -22.43 15.63 7.47
C ARG A 32 -22.79 14.28 6.86
N ASN A 33 -21.86 13.34 6.95
CA ASN A 33 -22.08 11.94 6.59
C ASN A 33 -21.57 11.06 7.73
N HIS A 34 -22.48 10.26 8.30
CA HIS A 34 -22.14 9.32 9.35
C HIS A 34 -20.97 8.40 8.98
N PHE A 35 -20.91 7.91 7.74
CA PHE A 35 -19.87 6.99 7.26
C PHE A 35 -18.52 7.65 6.97
N TYR A 36 -18.45 8.99 7.01
CA TYR A 36 -17.19 9.72 7.01
C TYR A 36 -16.75 10.01 8.43
N ASP A 37 -17.70 10.35 9.31
CA ASP A 37 -17.43 10.56 10.74
C ASP A 37 -16.91 9.28 11.41
N THR A 38 -17.28 8.08 10.94
CA THR A 38 -16.74 6.80 11.44
C THR A 38 -15.24 6.64 11.26
N MET A 39 -14.62 7.30 10.28
CA MET A 39 -13.15 7.32 10.14
C MET A 39 -12.47 7.78 11.42
N THR A 40 -13.08 8.74 12.14
CA THR A 40 -12.55 9.30 13.38
C THR A 40 -12.55 8.34 14.58
N ARG A 41 -13.10 7.14 14.39
CA ARG A 41 -13.23 6.12 15.43
C ARG A 41 -12.33 4.91 15.20
N VAL A 42 -11.63 4.86 14.05
CA VAL A 42 -10.70 3.77 13.76
C VAL A 42 -9.48 3.92 14.66
N ALA A 43 -9.10 2.83 15.32
CA ALA A 43 -7.94 2.77 16.20
C ALA A 43 -6.90 1.78 15.68
N PRO A 44 -5.61 1.93 16.05
CA PRO A 44 -4.58 0.96 15.73
C PRO A 44 -4.98 -0.46 16.16
N GLY A 45 -4.73 -1.43 15.29
CA GLY A 45 -5.06 -2.85 15.49
C GLY A 45 -6.50 -3.24 15.14
N ASP A 46 -7.36 -2.29 14.76
CA ASP A 46 -8.70 -2.60 14.25
C ASP A 46 -8.63 -3.33 12.90
N VAL A 47 -9.60 -4.21 12.66
CA VAL A 47 -9.67 -5.05 11.45
C VAL A 47 -10.67 -4.44 10.46
N ILE A 48 -10.25 -4.30 9.21
CA ILE A 48 -11.02 -3.67 8.13
C ILE A 48 -11.25 -4.70 7.02
N PHE A 49 -12.50 -5.02 6.74
CA PHE A 49 -12.90 -5.83 5.59
C PHE A 49 -13.01 -4.93 4.35
N SER A 50 -12.15 -5.14 3.35
CA SER A 50 -12.13 -4.37 2.10
C SER A 50 -13.08 -4.98 1.07
N PHE A 51 -14.19 -4.29 0.82
CA PHE A 51 -15.22 -4.71 -0.11
C PHE A 51 -15.14 -3.95 -1.44
N SER A 52 -14.91 -4.69 -2.53
CA SER A 52 -14.92 -4.17 -3.90
C SER A 52 -15.39 -5.22 -4.89
N ASP A 53 -16.08 -4.79 -5.94
CA ASP A 53 -16.65 -5.63 -7.01
C ASP A 53 -17.52 -6.78 -6.50
N THR A 54 -18.26 -6.53 -5.41
CA THR A 54 -19.11 -7.51 -4.69
C THR A 54 -18.36 -8.54 -3.83
N TYR A 55 -17.03 -8.46 -3.73
CA TYR A 55 -16.21 -9.37 -2.92
C TYR A 55 -15.58 -8.66 -1.74
N ILE A 56 -15.28 -9.40 -0.68
CA ILE A 56 -14.23 -9.01 0.28
C ILE A 56 -12.90 -9.50 -0.30
N LYS A 57 -12.09 -8.57 -0.80
CA LYS A 57 -10.85 -8.88 -1.53
C LYS A 57 -9.58 -8.76 -0.69
N ALA A 58 -9.61 -7.94 0.35
CA ALA A 58 -8.47 -7.72 1.22
C ALA A 58 -8.89 -7.54 2.69
N ILE A 59 -7.93 -7.75 3.58
CA ILE A 59 -8.04 -7.43 4.99
C ILE A 59 -7.02 -6.37 5.33
N GLY A 60 -7.49 -5.29 5.95
CA GLY A 60 -6.68 -4.21 6.46
C GLY A 60 -6.54 -4.29 7.97
N ILE A 61 -5.35 -4.06 8.49
CA ILE A 61 -5.11 -3.78 9.90
C ILE A 61 -4.76 -2.30 10.03
N ALA A 62 -5.59 -1.54 10.73
CA ALA A 62 -5.29 -0.12 10.98
C ALA A 62 -3.96 -0.01 11.72
N SER A 63 -3.00 0.72 11.17
CA SER A 63 -1.67 0.87 11.78
C SER A 63 -1.58 2.14 12.63
N ASP A 64 -2.47 3.10 12.41
CA ASP A 64 -2.56 4.32 13.22
C ASP A 64 -4.04 4.80 13.30
N THR A 65 -4.28 5.85 14.08
CA THR A 65 -5.54 6.58 14.11
C THR A 65 -5.72 7.49 12.88
N TYR A 66 -6.90 8.10 12.77
CA TYR A 66 -7.24 9.03 11.72
C TYR A 66 -6.46 10.35 11.80
N GLN A 67 -6.26 10.96 10.64
CA GLN A 67 -5.59 12.24 10.48
C GLN A 67 -6.31 13.09 9.42
N SER A 68 -6.16 14.41 9.48
CA SER A 68 -6.64 15.28 8.40
C SER A 68 -5.65 15.25 7.24
N ALA A 69 -6.13 15.02 6.02
CA ALA A 69 -5.29 15.02 4.82
C ALA A 69 -6.05 15.53 3.59
N SER A 70 -5.29 16.06 2.63
CA SER A 70 -5.81 16.38 1.31
C SER A 70 -6.22 15.12 0.54
N LYS A 71 -7.11 15.27 -0.44
CA LYS A 71 -7.52 14.19 -1.34
C LYS A 71 -6.29 13.64 -2.05
N PRO A 72 -6.05 12.32 -2.03
CA PRO A 72 -4.97 11.72 -2.77
C PRO A 72 -5.07 12.11 -4.26
N SER A 73 -4.02 12.73 -4.78
CA SER A 73 -3.98 13.25 -6.15
C SER A 73 -4.20 12.15 -7.21
N GLU A 74 -3.80 10.93 -6.87
CA GLU A 74 -3.90 9.71 -7.67
C GLU A 74 -5.33 9.23 -7.89
N PHE A 75 -6.31 9.69 -7.09
CA PHE A 75 -7.71 9.38 -7.35
C PHE A 75 -8.16 9.95 -8.71
N GLY A 76 -7.49 10.97 -9.25
CA GLY A 76 -7.80 11.52 -10.56
C GLY A 76 -9.27 11.94 -10.67
N THR A 77 -10.04 11.27 -11.52
CA THR A 77 -11.49 11.47 -11.68
C THR A 77 -12.33 10.64 -10.71
N ALA A 78 -11.78 9.59 -10.08
CA ALA A 78 -12.45 8.86 -9.02
C ALA A 78 -12.70 9.83 -7.85
N GLY A 79 -13.94 9.83 -7.33
CA GLY A 79 -14.30 10.80 -6.31
C GLY A 79 -14.18 12.26 -6.75
N ALA A 80 -14.42 12.58 -8.04
CA ALA A 80 -14.46 13.96 -8.52
C ALA A 80 -15.41 14.86 -7.70
N ASN A 81 -16.47 14.28 -7.15
CA ASN A 81 -17.44 14.96 -6.30
C ASN A 81 -16.99 15.12 -4.83
N TRP A 82 -15.81 14.62 -4.45
CA TRP A 82 -15.29 14.76 -3.10
C TRP A 82 -14.48 16.04 -2.94
N THR A 83 -14.68 16.70 -1.79
CA THR A 83 -13.90 17.85 -1.35
C THR A 83 -12.43 17.50 -1.20
N ASN A 84 -11.55 18.49 -1.33
CA ASN A 84 -10.12 18.25 -1.17
C ASN A 84 -9.73 17.92 0.27
N GLU A 85 -10.47 18.38 1.28
CA GLU A 85 -10.16 18.08 2.68
C GLU A 85 -10.89 16.80 3.15
N GLY A 86 -10.14 15.88 3.74
CA GLY A 86 -10.63 14.57 4.16
C GLY A 86 -10.00 14.01 5.43
N TRP A 87 -10.52 12.86 5.83
CA TRP A 87 -9.94 11.95 6.80
C TRP A 87 -9.06 10.93 6.11
N TYR A 88 -7.94 10.61 6.74
CA TYR A 88 -6.98 9.61 6.29
C TYR A 88 -6.68 8.66 7.44
N VAL A 89 -6.66 7.35 7.19
CA VAL A 89 -6.24 6.34 8.16
C VAL A 89 -5.19 5.45 7.49
N PRO A 90 -3.96 5.35 8.03
CA PRO A 90 -2.99 4.39 7.53
C PRO A 90 -3.42 2.95 7.85
N VAL A 91 -3.33 2.06 6.87
CA VAL A 91 -3.79 0.67 6.98
C VAL A 91 -2.81 -0.27 6.31
N SER A 92 -2.39 -1.32 7.02
CA SER A 92 -1.66 -2.44 6.44
C SER A 92 -2.67 -3.39 5.78
N PHE A 93 -2.83 -3.27 4.46
CA PHE A 93 -3.68 -4.18 3.69
C PHE A 93 -2.91 -5.40 3.20
N LYS A 94 -3.57 -6.55 3.21
CA LYS A 94 -3.16 -7.76 2.51
C LYS A 94 -4.33 -8.33 1.74
N GLU A 95 -4.13 -8.56 0.45
CA GLU A 95 -5.13 -9.22 -0.39
C GLU A 95 -5.31 -10.67 0.05
N LEU A 96 -6.53 -11.17 -0.10
CA LEU A 96 -6.92 -12.52 0.27
C LEU A 96 -6.59 -13.48 -0.87
N ASP A 97 -6.00 -14.62 -0.54
CA ASP A 97 -5.76 -15.72 -1.48
C ASP A 97 -7.09 -16.35 -1.92
N SER A 98 -8.09 -16.34 -1.03
CA SER A 98 -9.44 -16.81 -1.30
C SER A 98 -10.47 -15.76 -0.88
N PRO A 99 -10.77 -14.77 -1.75
CA PRO A 99 -11.82 -13.79 -1.55
C PRO A 99 -13.20 -14.45 -1.45
N ILE A 100 -14.09 -13.90 -0.62
CA ILE A 100 -15.48 -14.37 -0.53
C ILE A 100 -16.43 -13.34 -1.13
N ARG A 101 -17.56 -13.81 -1.64
CA ARG A 101 -18.68 -12.97 -2.07
C ARG A 101 -19.76 -13.01 -0.99
N PRO A 102 -19.92 -11.97 -0.16
CA PRO A 102 -20.83 -11.97 0.99
C PRO A 102 -22.28 -12.31 0.62
N LYS A 103 -22.72 -11.92 -0.59
CA LYS A 103 -24.04 -12.22 -1.12
C LYS A 103 -24.35 -13.73 -1.21
N ASP A 104 -23.32 -14.56 -1.40
CA ASP A 104 -23.48 -16.01 -1.52
C ASP A 104 -23.61 -16.69 -0.14
N HIS A 105 -23.55 -15.91 0.95
CA HIS A 105 -23.59 -16.37 2.34
C HIS A 105 -24.65 -15.64 3.19
N MET A 106 -25.67 -15.05 2.54
CA MET A 106 -26.69 -14.26 3.24
C MET A 106 -27.60 -15.09 4.15
N ASP A 107 -27.70 -16.39 3.93
CA ASP A 107 -28.35 -17.33 4.86
C ASP A 107 -27.74 -17.26 6.27
N ARG A 108 -26.42 -17.05 6.35
CA ARG A 108 -25.65 -16.90 7.59
C ARG A 108 -25.52 -15.44 8.03
N LEU A 109 -25.34 -14.53 7.07
CA LEU A 109 -25.02 -13.12 7.35
C LEU A 109 -26.26 -12.24 7.60
N ALA A 110 -27.39 -12.47 6.93
CA ALA A 110 -28.58 -11.61 7.04
C ALA A 110 -29.09 -11.45 8.49
N PRO A 111 -29.18 -12.53 9.31
CA PRO A 111 -29.66 -12.42 10.70
C PRO A 111 -28.74 -11.60 11.62
N LEU A 112 -27.50 -11.35 11.19
CA LEU A 112 -26.46 -10.69 11.98
C LEU A 112 -26.26 -9.22 11.55
N LEU A 113 -26.96 -8.76 10.50
CA LEU A 113 -26.85 -7.38 10.02
C LEU A 113 -27.33 -6.40 11.10
N PRO A 114 -26.63 -5.27 11.31
CA PRO A 114 -27.11 -4.25 12.23
C PRO A 114 -28.36 -3.57 11.66
N SER A 115 -29.33 -3.26 12.53
CA SER A 115 -30.59 -2.59 12.14
C SER A 115 -30.39 -1.18 11.58
N LYS A 116 -29.23 -0.55 11.85
CA LYS A 116 -28.86 0.77 11.33
C LYS A 116 -27.41 0.77 10.86
N TYR A 117 -27.13 1.54 9.81
CA TYR A 117 -25.80 1.72 9.25
C TYR A 117 -25.13 0.42 8.76
N SER A 118 -25.94 -0.55 8.34
CA SER A 118 -25.47 -1.82 7.79
C SER A 118 -24.63 -1.61 6.51
N PRO A 119 -23.49 -2.34 6.37
CA PRO A 119 -22.72 -2.31 5.13
C PRO A 119 -23.46 -2.95 3.95
N LEU A 120 -24.32 -3.94 4.22
CA LEU A 120 -25.09 -4.69 3.24
C LEU A 120 -26.60 -4.53 3.46
N GLN A 121 -27.35 -4.69 2.38
CA GLN A 121 -28.79 -4.94 2.39
C GLN A 121 -29.06 -6.41 2.70
N GLU A 122 -30.29 -6.74 3.10
CA GLU A 122 -30.71 -8.14 3.37
C GLU A 122 -30.56 -9.06 2.14
N ASN A 123 -30.62 -8.49 0.93
CA ASN A 123 -30.38 -9.22 -0.33
C ASN A 123 -28.89 -9.40 -0.67
N GLY A 124 -27.98 -8.97 0.21
CA GLY A 124 -26.52 -9.06 0.05
C GLY A 124 -25.89 -8.01 -0.84
N ASN A 125 -26.64 -7.03 -1.35
CA ASN A 125 -26.08 -5.91 -2.09
C ASN A 125 -25.42 -4.90 -1.14
N GLY A 126 -24.28 -4.33 -1.54
CA GLY A 126 -23.65 -3.23 -0.81
C GLY A 126 -24.50 -1.95 -0.84
N ASN A 127 -24.52 -1.23 0.28
CA ASN A 127 -25.24 0.04 0.35
C ASN A 127 -24.48 1.19 -0.32
N GLN A 128 -25.16 1.92 -1.21
CA GLN A 128 -24.61 3.11 -1.86
C GLN A 128 -24.44 4.24 -0.84
N GLY A 129 -23.34 4.99 -0.93
CA GLY A 129 -23.04 6.11 -0.02
C GLY A 129 -22.53 5.69 1.37
N VAL A 130 -22.37 4.39 1.61
CA VAL A 130 -21.63 3.84 2.75
C VAL A 130 -20.18 3.72 2.35
N TYR A 131 -19.30 4.53 2.92
CA TYR A 131 -17.85 4.37 2.74
C TYR A 131 -17.31 3.43 3.82
N LEU A 132 -17.33 3.85 5.09
CA LEU A 132 -16.85 3.04 6.23
C LEU A 132 -17.96 2.78 7.26
N ALA A 133 -18.37 1.53 7.42
CA ALA A 133 -19.36 1.11 8.40
C ALA A 133 -18.71 0.36 9.57
N GLY A 134 -19.19 0.61 10.79
CA GLY A 134 -18.82 -0.22 11.95
C GLY A 134 -19.54 -1.57 11.86
N VAL A 135 -18.81 -2.64 12.16
CA VAL A 135 -19.30 -4.01 12.03
C VAL A 135 -19.52 -4.61 13.42
N PRO A 136 -20.73 -5.11 13.74
CA PRO A 136 -20.99 -5.82 14.98
C PRO A 136 -20.10 -7.06 15.13
N HIS A 137 -19.72 -7.37 16.36
CA HIS A 137 -18.74 -8.43 16.65
C HIS A 137 -19.19 -9.80 16.15
N ASN A 138 -20.47 -10.15 16.32
CA ASN A 138 -21.05 -11.40 15.82
C ASN A 138 -21.02 -11.50 14.28
N PHE A 139 -21.36 -10.41 13.58
CA PHE A 139 -21.26 -10.35 12.12
C PHE A 139 -19.82 -10.49 11.65
N ALA A 140 -18.88 -9.80 12.32
CA ALA A 140 -17.46 -9.90 12.00
C ALA A 140 -16.91 -11.31 12.23
N GLN A 141 -17.31 -11.99 13.31
CA GLN A 141 -16.94 -13.38 13.58
C GLN A 141 -17.42 -14.32 12.47
N GLU A 142 -18.64 -14.11 11.96
CA GLU A 142 -19.18 -14.89 10.85
C GLU A 142 -18.34 -14.72 9.57
N LEU A 143 -17.96 -13.48 9.24
CA LEU A 143 -17.05 -13.20 8.12
C LEU A 143 -15.68 -13.84 8.31
N VAL A 144 -15.12 -13.76 9.52
CA VAL A 144 -13.82 -14.38 9.85
C VAL A 144 -13.87 -15.89 9.66
N MET A 145 -14.97 -16.55 10.05
CA MET A 145 -15.17 -17.98 9.83
C MET A 145 -15.25 -18.31 8.33
N LEU A 146 -15.99 -17.53 7.55
CA LEU A 146 -16.08 -17.69 6.09
C LEU A 146 -14.73 -17.50 5.38
N LEU A 147 -13.87 -16.64 5.90
CA LEU A 147 -12.52 -16.38 5.39
C LEU A 147 -11.48 -17.43 5.79
N ASN A 148 -11.88 -18.45 6.54
CA ASN A 148 -11.12 -19.68 6.80
C ASN A 148 -9.66 -19.45 7.27
N GLY A 149 -9.47 -18.61 8.29
CA GLY A 149 -8.16 -18.42 8.93
C GLY A 149 -7.25 -17.36 8.29
N GLN A 150 -7.59 -16.83 7.12
CA GLN A 150 -6.79 -15.80 6.44
C GLN A 150 -6.66 -14.53 7.30
N VAL A 151 -7.72 -14.11 7.98
CA VAL A 151 -7.70 -12.92 8.86
C VAL A 151 -6.67 -13.05 9.99
N GLN A 152 -6.62 -14.23 10.62
CA GLN A 152 -5.68 -14.52 11.71
C GLN A 152 -4.24 -14.55 11.21
N SER A 153 -4.01 -15.18 10.05
CA SER A 153 -2.69 -15.21 9.39
C SER A 153 -2.18 -13.79 9.10
N ILE A 154 -3.03 -12.96 8.48
CA ILE A 154 -2.69 -11.56 8.16
C ILE A 154 -2.37 -10.77 9.44
N ARG A 155 -3.17 -10.91 10.50
CA ARG A 155 -2.92 -10.23 11.79
C ARG A 155 -1.61 -10.66 12.44
N ALA A 156 -1.27 -11.94 12.38
CA ALA A 156 -0.02 -12.45 12.89
C ALA A 156 1.16 -11.83 12.11
N ASP A 157 1.11 -11.86 10.78
CA ASP A 157 2.13 -11.26 9.91
C ASP A 157 2.34 -9.76 10.19
N THR A 158 1.26 -8.98 10.33
CA THR A 158 1.35 -7.54 10.62
C THR A 158 2.03 -7.26 11.97
N SER A 159 1.79 -8.10 12.97
CA SER A 159 2.39 -7.94 14.30
C SER A 159 3.92 -8.10 14.24
N TYR A 160 4.42 -9.06 13.46
CA TYR A 160 5.86 -9.27 13.26
C TYR A 160 6.52 -8.16 12.42
N THR A 161 5.84 -7.58 11.45
CA THR A 161 6.42 -6.50 10.63
C THR A 161 6.62 -5.19 11.39
N SER A 162 5.83 -4.93 12.43
CA SER A 162 5.96 -3.69 13.23
C SER A 162 7.27 -3.60 14.03
N GLU A 163 7.95 -4.73 14.28
CA GLU A 163 9.24 -4.78 14.99
C GLU A 163 10.45 -4.70 14.04
N ALA A 164 10.26 -4.90 12.73
CA ALA A 164 11.36 -5.00 11.76
C ALA A 164 11.47 -3.80 10.80
N ASP A 165 10.45 -2.95 10.73
CA ASP A 165 10.43 -1.80 9.81
C ASP A 165 11.04 -0.55 10.47
N ASP A 166 12.33 -0.65 10.81
CA ASP A 166 13.17 0.42 11.35
C ASP A 166 13.67 1.37 10.23
N THR A 167 12.83 1.61 9.22
CA THR A 167 13.16 2.50 8.11
C THR A 167 12.69 3.92 8.43
N ILE A 168 13.56 4.60 9.19
CA ILE A 168 13.51 6.01 9.59
C ILE A 168 12.45 6.31 10.65
N ALA A 169 12.95 6.54 11.87
CA ALA A 169 12.26 7.12 13.02
C ALA A 169 11.46 8.39 12.69
N ILE A 170 10.26 8.21 12.13
CA ILE A 170 9.20 9.22 12.03
C ILE A 170 8.05 8.86 12.97
N ASP A 171 7.92 7.58 13.35
CA ASP A 171 6.85 7.11 14.23
C ASP A 171 6.91 7.76 15.63
N GLY A 172 8.12 8.05 16.12
CA GLY A 172 8.35 8.80 17.36
C GLY A 172 8.06 10.31 17.28
N LEU A 173 7.91 10.88 16.07
CA LEU A 173 7.55 12.30 15.89
C LEU A 173 6.05 12.50 15.74
N LEU A 174 5.29 11.47 15.33
CA LEU A 174 3.85 11.58 15.11
C LEU A 174 3.03 11.69 16.41
N HIS A 175 3.58 11.26 17.54
CA HIS A 175 2.95 11.38 18.86
C HIS A 175 3.08 12.75 19.53
N ASP A 176 3.83 13.68 18.92
CA ASP A 176 3.97 15.02 19.47
C ASP A 176 2.77 15.89 19.02
N GLU A 177 1.90 16.27 19.97
CA GLU A 177 0.75 17.14 19.72
C GLU A 177 1.14 18.51 19.12
N MET A 178 2.44 18.84 19.10
CA MET A 178 2.99 20.09 18.55
C MET A 178 3.40 20.08 17.07
N LEU A 179 3.30 18.95 16.33
CA LEU A 179 3.53 19.01 14.88
C LEU A 179 2.44 19.85 14.20
N LEU A 180 2.86 20.97 13.62
CA LEU A 180 2.01 21.84 12.79
C LEU A 180 1.28 20.97 11.75
N THR A 181 -0.03 21.17 11.62
CA THR A 181 -0.93 20.41 10.75
C THR A 181 -0.37 20.20 9.33
N THR A 182 0.37 21.17 8.81
CA THR A 182 1.05 21.11 7.50
C THR A 182 2.17 20.07 7.44
N GLN A 183 3.00 19.93 8.48
CA GLN A 183 4.10 18.94 8.52
C GLN A 183 3.55 17.52 8.61
N ARG A 184 2.52 17.30 9.46
CA ARG A 184 1.80 16.02 9.51
C ARG A 184 1.20 15.67 8.14
N ALA A 185 0.54 16.63 7.47
CA ALA A 185 -0.01 16.40 6.13
C ALA A 185 1.06 16.01 5.10
N GLN A 186 2.26 16.62 5.16
CA GLN A 186 3.37 16.26 4.28
C GLN A 186 3.91 14.84 4.55
N LEU A 187 4.04 14.44 5.82
CA LEU A 187 4.47 13.10 6.20
C LEU A 187 3.46 12.03 5.75
N ILE A 188 2.16 12.30 5.90
CA ILE A 188 1.10 11.44 5.38
C ILE A 188 1.22 11.28 3.86
N GLN A 189 1.35 12.38 3.12
CA GLN A 189 1.47 12.32 1.66
C GLN A 189 2.73 11.59 1.21
N ALA A 190 3.83 11.71 1.97
CA ALA A 190 5.03 10.91 1.73
C ALA A 190 4.77 9.41 1.94
N ARG A 191 4.05 9.04 3.01
CA ARG A 191 3.68 7.65 3.33
C ARG A 191 2.76 7.05 2.26
N ILE A 192 1.72 7.79 1.84
CA ILE A 192 0.84 7.43 0.72
C ILE A 192 1.66 7.19 -0.55
N GLY A 193 2.52 8.17 -0.89
CA GLY A 193 3.33 8.11 -2.09
C GLY A 193 4.30 6.92 -2.10
N GLN A 194 4.89 6.58 -0.95
CA GLN A 194 5.77 5.43 -0.81
C GLN A 194 5.02 4.08 -0.91
N GLY A 195 3.87 3.94 -0.24
CA GLY A 195 3.04 2.73 -0.33
C GLY A 195 2.57 2.47 -1.75
N LEU A 196 2.03 3.49 -2.40
CA LEU A 196 1.53 3.42 -3.78
C LEU A 196 2.64 3.20 -4.80
N PHE A 197 3.79 3.85 -4.63
CA PHE A 197 4.93 3.60 -5.50
C PHE A 197 5.36 2.13 -5.40
N ARG A 198 5.51 1.63 -4.17
CA ARG A 198 5.89 0.23 -3.92
C ARG A 198 4.93 -0.76 -4.56
N SER A 199 3.62 -0.54 -4.44
CA SER A 199 2.64 -1.45 -5.03
C SER A 199 2.67 -1.44 -6.56
N ARG A 200 2.80 -0.27 -7.18
CA ARG A 200 2.94 -0.12 -8.64
C ARG A 200 4.21 -0.78 -9.16
N VAL A 201 5.31 -0.68 -8.40
CA VAL A 201 6.55 -1.40 -8.71
C VAL A 201 6.31 -2.91 -8.61
N ALA A 202 5.70 -3.39 -7.54
CA ALA A 202 5.45 -4.83 -7.34
C ALA A 202 4.58 -5.46 -8.44
N ALA A 203 3.63 -4.70 -9.01
CA ALA A 203 2.81 -5.17 -10.13
C ALA A 203 3.61 -5.41 -11.43
N LEU A 204 4.73 -4.70 -11.61
CA LEU A 204 5.60 -4.82 -12.79
C LEU A 204 6.83 -5.71 -12.53
N GLU A 205 7.34 -5.64 -11.30
CA GLU A 205 8.59 -6.23 -10.81
C GLU A 205 8.33 -7.07 -9.56
N PRO A 206 7.75 -8.28 -9.70
CA PRO A 206 7.26 -9.05 -8.55
C PRO A 206 8.37 -9.70 -7.70
N CYS A 207 9.63 -9.60 -8.11
CA CYS A 207 10.76 -10.20 -7.40
C CYS A 207 12.04 -9.39 -7.58
N CYS A 208 13.03 -9.67 -6.73
CA CYS A 208 14.36 -9.10 -6.91
C CYS A 208 15.01 -9.60 -8.21
N ARG A 209 15.39 -8.65 -9.08
CA ARG A 209 16.07 -8.92 -10.36
C ARG A 209 17.41 -9.65 -10.26
N ILE A 210 18.02 -9.67 -9.09
CA ILE A 210 19.32 -10.30 -8.85
C ILE A 210 19.14 -11.62 -8.10
N THR A 211 18.51 -11.58 -6.93
CA THR A 211 18.42 -12.72 -6.02
C THR A 211 17.21 -13.63 -6.31
N GLY A 212 16.23 -13.15 -7.08
CA GLY A 212 14.98 -13.87 -7.32
C GLY A 212 14.01 -13.92 -6.13
N ILE A 213 14.33 -13.30 -4.99
CA ILE A 213 13.44 -13.25 -3.82
C ILE A 213 12.11 -12.60 -4.21
N ILE A 214 11.01 -13.29 -3.92
CA ILE A 214 9.63 -12.85 -4.19
C ILE A 214 8.95 -12.30 -2.92
N ASP A 215 9.36 -12.77 -1.74
CA ASP A 215 8.76 -12.34 -0.47
C ASP A 215 9.00 -10.84 -0.25
N SER A 216 7.94 -10.07 -0.45
CA SER A 216 7.98 -8.62 -0.45
C SER A 216 8.45 -8.06 0.88
N ARG A 217 8.29 -8.78 2.00
CA ARG A 217 8.78 -8.34 3.32
C ARG A 217 10.29 -8.12 3.35
N PHE A 218 11.03 -8.77 2.46
CA PHE A 218 12.48 -8.67 2.35
C PHE A 218 12.94 -7.86 1.13
N LEU A 219 12.04 -7.09 0.50
CA LEU A 219 12.33 -6.32 -0.70
C LEU A 219 12.08 -4.83 -0.46
N ILE A 220 12.99 -4.00 -0.96
CA ILE A 220 12.89 -2.54 -1.01
C ILE A 220 12.37 -2.15 -2.40
N ALA A 221 11.44 -1.19 -2.45
CA ALA A 221 11.07 -0.57 -3.72
C ALA A 221 12.03 0.59 -3.99
N SER A 222 13.06 0.33 -4.79
CA SER A 222 14.08 1.31 -5.17
C SER A 222 13.63 2.09 -6.39
N HIS A 223 13.78 3.42 -6.38
CA HIS A 223 13.64 4.20 -7.61
C HIS A 223 14.80 3.94 -8.57
N ILE A 224 14.52 3.86 -9.88
CA ILE A 224 15.56 3.78 -10.93
C ILE A 224 16.16 5.18 -11.15
N LYS A 225 15.32 6.18 -11.43
CA LYS A 225 15.70 7.59 -11.39
C LYS A 225 15.49 8.08 -9.96
N PRO A 226 16.54 8.52 -9.23
CA PRO A 226 16.43 8.85 -7.82
C PRO A 226 15.26 9.79 -7.49
N TRP A 227 14.61 9.56 -6.36
CA TRP A 227 13.43 10.34 -5.93
C TRP A 227 13.71 11.85 -5.92
N SER A 228 14.90 12.26 -5.47
CA SER A 228 15.32 13.67 -5.40
C SER A 228 15.48 14.36 -6.77
N LYS A 229 15.59 13.57 -7.84
CA LYS A 229 15.71 14.04 -9.24
C LYS A 229 14.44 13.81 -10.06
N SER A 230 13.45 13.17 -9.47
CA SER A 230 12.18 12.82 -10.11
C SER A 230 11.13 13.91 -9.91
N ASN A 231 10.30 14.16 -10.92
CA ASN A 231 9.09 14.98 -10.79
C ASN A 231 7.95 14.19 -10.10
N ASN A 232 6.83 14.84 -9.79
CA ASN A 232 5.75 14.21 -9.03
C ASN A 232 5.11 12.99 -9.73
N ILE A 233 5.09 12.96 -11.07
CA ILE A 233 4.59 11.81 -11.84
C ILE A 233 5.59 10.67 -11.74
N GLU A 234 6.88 10.95 -11.97
CA GLU A 234 7.96 9.96 -11.92
C GLU A 234 8.15 9.35 -10.52
N LYS A 235 7.87 10.10 -9.45
CA LYS A 235 7.96 9.63 -8.06
C LYS A 235 6.97 8.51 -7.73
N LEU A 236 5.84 8.47 -8.43
CA LEU A 236 4.77 7.50 -8.22
C LEU A 236 4.64 6.50 -9.38
N ASP A 237 5.47 6.60 -10.41
CA ASP A 237 5.44 5.70 -11.57
C ASP A 237 6.09 4.36 -11.23
N GLY A 238 5.34 3.26 -11.34
CA GLY A 238 5.87 1.91 -11.12
C GLY A 238 7.00 1.52 -12.07
N HIS A 239 7.04 2.10 -13.28
CA HIS A 239 8.14 1.88 -14.21
C HIS A 239 9.43 2.58 -13.77
N ASN A 240 9.35 3.51 -12.83
CA ASN A 240 10.52 4.14 -12.24
C ASN A 240 11.04 3.39 -11.00
N GLY A 241 10.76 2.09 -10.87
CA GLY A 241 11.25 1.33 -9.75
C GLY A 241 11.52 -0.14 -10.00
N LEU A 242 12.22 -0.73 -9.04
CA LEU A 242 12.55 -2.15 -8.95
C LEU A 242 12.33 -2.62 -7.51
N LEU A 243 11.82 -3.84 -7.33
CA LEU A 243 11.95 -4.53 -6.05
C LEU A 243 13.34 -5.13 -5.95
N LEU A 244 14.09 -4.80 -4.90
CA LEU A 244 15.47 -5.25 -4.69
C LEU A 244 15.66 -5.73 -3.25
N ALA A 245 16.44 -6.80 -3.06
CA ALA A 245 16.88 -7.17 -1.73
C ALA A 245 17.77 -6.05 -1.13
N PRO A 246 17.77 -5.82 0.19
CA PRO A 246 18.41 -4.65 0.80
C PRO A 246 19.88 -4.41 0.42
N HIS A 247 20.64 -5.50 0.32
CA HIS A 247 22.04 -5.44 -0.09
C HIS A 247 22.20 -5.06 -1.56
N ILE A 248 21.27 -5.49 -2.43
CA ILE A 248 21.27 -5.16 -3.87
C ILE A 248 20.80 -3.72 -4.10
N ASP A 249 19.75 -3.30 -3.39
CA ASP A 249 19.29 -1.91 -3.35
C ASP A 249 20.45 -0.97 -3.03
N ARG A 250 21.21 -1.27 -1.98
CA ARG A 250 22.39 -0.48 -1.60
C ARG A 250 23.43 -0.36 -2.72
N LEU A 251 23.68 -1.42 -3.47
CA LEU A 251 24.62 -1.36 -4.60
C LEU A 251 24.07 -0.52 -5.75
N PHE A 252 22.77 -0.65 -6.03
CA PHE A 252 22.10 0.04 -7.11
C PHE A 252 21.98 1.55 -6.83
N ASP A 253 21.43 1.94 -5.67
CA ASP A 253 21.27 3.34 -5.25
C ASP A 253 22.59 4.11 -5.21
N LYS A 254 23.69 3.43 -4.86
CA LYS A 254 25.04 4.02 -4.86
C LYS A 254 25.75 3.94 -6.20
N GLY A 255 25.13 3.36 -7.22
CA GLY A 255 25.69 3.25 -8.56
C GLY A 255 26.84 2.25 -8.70
N TYR A 256 27.02 1.33 -7.75
CA TYR A 256 27.99 0.22 -7.89
C TYR A 256 27.52 -0.83 -8.89
N ILE A 257 26.21 -0.94 -9.10
CA ILE A 257 25.61 -1.76 -10.15
C ILE A 257 24.57 -0.96 -10.92
N THR A 258 24.32 -1.35 -12.15
CA THR A 258 23.22 -0.87 -12.99
C THR A 258 22.80 -1.99 -13.95
N PHE A 259 21.79 -1.76 -14.77
CA PHE A 259 21.39 -2.74 -15.78
C PHE A 259 21.41 -2.17 -17.20
N GLU A 260 21.68 -3.03 -18.16
CA GLU A 260 21.44 -2.78 -19.58
C GLU A 260 19.96 -2.97 -19.93
N ASN A 261 19.55 -2.53 -21.12
CA ASN A 261 18.14 -2.54 -21.53
C ASN A 261 17.56 -3.97 -21.65
N ASP A 262 18.40 -4.95 -21.95
CA ASP A 262 18.07 -6.37 -21.99
C ASP A 262 18.03 -7.04 -20.61
N GLY A 263 18.31 -6.28 -19.54
CA GLY A 263 18.31 -6.76 -18.16
C GLY A 263 19.65 -7.28 -17.68
N GLN A 264 20.70 -7.25 -18.50
CA GLN A 264 22.03 -7.70 -18.09
C GLN A 264 22.59 -6.79 -16.99
N LEU A 265 23.16 -7.40 -15.95
CA LEU A 265 23.81 -6.67 -14.87
C LEU A 265 25.13 -6.07 -15.36
N ARG A 266 25.32 -4.78 -15.12
CA ARG A 266 26.60 -4.09 -15.29
C ARG A 266 27.12 -3.70 -13.90
N VAL A 267 28.38 -4.04 -13.64
CA VAL A 267 29.03 -3.83 -12.34
C VAL A 267 30.12 -2.77 -12.50
N SER A 268 30.13 -1.81 -11.58
CA SER A 268 31.15 -0.77 -11.52
C SER A 268 32.50 -1.36 -11.13
N ARG A 269 33.58 -0.81 -11.69
CA ARG A 269 34.95 -1.16 -11.27
C ARG A 269 35.28 -0.68 -9.85
N ASN A 270 34.47 0.24 -9.30
CA ASN A 270 34.62 0.75 -7.95
C ASN A 270 34.00 -0.17 -6.89
N LEU A 271 33.30 -1.25 -7.28
CA LEU A 271 32.79 -2.23 -6.33
C LEU A 271 33.94 -3.10 -5.80
N PRO A 272 34.20 -3.12 -4.47
CA PRO A 272 35.25 -3.97 -3.93
C PRO A 272 35.00 -5.45 -4.22
N ALA A 273 36.04 -6.15 -4.68
CA ALA A 273 35.95 -7.56 -5.05
C ALA A 273 35.46 -8.46 -3.91
N GLU A 274 35.82 -8.12 -2.66
CA GLU A 274 35.33 -8.80 -1.46
C GLU A 274 33.80 -8.77 -1.37
N ILE A 275 33.18 -7.62 -1.62
CA ILE A 275 31.71 -7.48 -1.60
C ILE A 275 31.08 -8.25 -2.75
N TYR A 276 31.65 -8.14 -3.96
CA TYR A 276 31.17 -8.87 -5.13
C TYR A 276 31.11 -10.38 -4.90
N GLN A 277 32.16 -10.93 -4.27
CA GLN A 277 32.26 -12.36 -3.94
C GLN A 277 31.35 -12.74 -2.76
N ALA A 278 31.41 -11.99 -1.66
CA ALA A 278 30.65 -12.30 -0.45
C ALA A 278 29.14 -12.27 -0.66
N TRP A 279 28.64 -11.38 -1.53
CA TRP A 279 27.22 -11.30 -1.87
C TRP A 279 26.81 -12.13 -3.09
N ASN A 280 27.74 -12.95 -3.61
CA ASN A 280 27.53 -13.91 -4.69
C ASN A 280 26.78 -13.31 -5.90
N LEU A 281 27.25 -12.16 -6.40
CA LEU A 281 26.67 -11.49 -7.57
C LEU A 281 26.91 -12.27 -8.89
N THR A 282 27.49 -13.46 -8.81
CA THR A 282 27.66 -14.43 -9.91
C THR A 282 26.50 -15.41 -10.04
N GLY A 283 25.75 -15.68 -8.96
CA GLY A 283 24.63 -16.63 -8.92
C GLY A 283 23.29 -16.04 -9.36
N LEU A 284 23.31 -15.13 -10.34
CA LEU A 284 22.14 -14.32 -10.70
C LEU A 284 21.09 -15.13 -11.45
N ILE A 285 19.83 -14.73 -11.26
CA ILE A 285 18.73 -15.19 -12.10
C ILE A 285 18.92 -14.73 -13.56
N ALA A 286 18.25 -15.41 -14.49
CA ALA A 286 18.29 -15.04 -15.90
C ALA A 286 17.80 -13.59 -16.12
N ALA A 287 18.58 -12.83 -16.89
CA ALA A 287 18.24 -11.46 -17.27
C ALA A 287 16.89 -11.42 -18.00
N LYS A 288 16.05 -10.47 -17.61
CA LYS A 288 14.77 -10.17 -18.27
C LYS A 288 14.83 -8.75 -18.85
N PRO A 289 14.43 -8.52 -20.10
CA PRO A 289 14.41 -7.20 -20.69
C PRO A 289 13.51 -6.21 -19.92
N PHE A 290 13.89 -4.94 -19.91
CA PHE A 290 13.07 -3.86 -19.35
C PHE A 290 12.00 -3.40 -20.35
N ALA A 291 10.83 -3.01 -19.84
CA ALA A 291 9.83 -2.32 -20.64
C ALA A 291 10.37 -0.96 -21.14
N ARG A 292 9.82 -0.45 -22.25
CA ARG A 292 10.30 0.80 -22.86
C ARG A 292 10.30 1.99 -21.90
N GLN A 293 9.30 2.12 -21.02
CA GLN A 293 9.28 3.18 -20.00
C GLN A 293 10.42 3.01 -18.98
N GLN A 294 10.65 1.79 -18.49
CA GLN A 294 11.75 1.49 -17.55
C GLN A 294 13.13 1.78 -18.17
N GLN A 295 13.30 1.50 -19.47
CA GLN A 295 14.55 1.79 -20.19
C GLN A 295 14.90 3.29 -20.17
N ASN A 296 13.91 4.18 -20.22
CA ASN A 296 14.15 5.63 -20.14
C ASN A 296 14.74 6.02 -18.77
N TYR A 297 14.18 5.48 -17.68
CA TYR A 297 14.71 5.71 -16.33
C TYR A 297 16.08 5.05 -16.17
N MET A 298 16.27 3.83 -16.69
CA MET A 298 17.54 3.12 -16.60
C MET A 298 18.65 3.83 -17.39
N ALA A 299 18.32 4.49 -18.49
CA ALA A 299 19.27 5.35 -19.21
C ALA A 299 19.74 6.53 -18.34
N TYR A 300 18.86 7.15 -17.56
CA TYR A 300 19.24 8.15 -16.57
C TYR A 300 20.15 7.54 -15.50
N HIS A 301 19.78 6.39 -14.93
CA HIS A 301 20.58 5.71 -13.92
C HIS A 301 22.01 5.41 -14.43
N ARG A 302 22.15 4.84 -15.63
CA ARG A 302 23.46 4.55 -16.26
C ARG A 302 24.31 5.79 -16.50
N SER A 303 23.70 6.94 -16.83
CA SER A 303 24.43 8.17 -17.18
C SER A 303 24.74 9.09 -16.01
N VAL A 304 23.96 9.02 -14.92
CA VAL A 304 24.04 9.98 -13.82
C VAL A 304 24.37 9.33 -12.48
N VAL A 305 23.88 8.11 -12.23
CA VAL A 305 24.02 7.44 -10.93
C VAL A 305 25.14 6.41 -10.97
N PHE A 306 25.22 5.62 -12.04
CA PHE A 306 26.19 4.55 -12.17
C PHE A 306 27.63 5.10 -12.20
N GLN A 307 28.49 4.46 -11.42
CA GLN A 307 29.89 4.82 -11.32
C GLN A 307 30.66 4.14 -12.46
N GLU A 308 30.84 4.85 -13.57
CA GLU A 308 31.31 4.27 -14.84
C GLU A 308 32.79 3.83 -14.86
N ALA A 309 33.52 4.12 -13.78
CA ALA A 309 34.99 4.11 -13.61
C ALA A 309 35.67 5.39 -14.07
#